data_AF-A0A1G6YA45-F1
#
_entry.id   AF-A0A1G6YA45-F1
#
_cell.length_a   1.000
_cell.length_b   1.000
_cell.length_c   1.000
_cell.angle_alpha   90.00
_cell.angle_beta   90.00
_cell.angle_gamma   90.00
#
_symmetry.space_group_name_H-M   'P 1'
#
loop_
_entity.id
_entity.type
_entity.pdbx_description
1 polymer ?
#
loop_
_entity_poly.entity_id
_entity_poly.type
_entity_poly.pdbx_seq_one_letter_code
_entity_poly.pdbx_strand_id
1 'polypeptide(L)'
;MDEKVKASWERVLHPTTLKKNIITASIFSMGFEMLKNSIVEKIKGFFTNGFDENGMIVSAEYKEKVLVLNRSRLYASLTWLRDMGAIDDEDLEKFEYIERCRNTLAHEMLTFASSGIDFDVTETFEEMVGLLRKIEIWWFVNLDMAIDPDAYPEDLDLEQVTPGPVWGLQMLIDVALGSEDEAQKYYNYFVANSDKV
;
A
#
# COMPACT_ATOMS: atom_id res chain seq x y z
N MET A 1 -6.97 18.26 37.26
CA MET A 1 -6.79 17.25 36.19
C MET A 1 -5.38 17.41 35.67
N ASP A 2 -4.63 16.32 35.56
CA ASP A 2 -3.29 16.33 34.98
C ASP A 2 -3.31 16.94 33.56
N GLU A 3 -2.29 17.72 33.21
CA GLU A 3 -2.26 18.45 31.93
C GLU A 3 -2.27 17.52 30.71
N LYS A 4 -1.60 16.35 30.80
CA LYS A 4 -1.63 15.35 29.73
C LYS A 4 -3.00 14.71 29.60
N VAL A 5 -3.65 14.41 30.74
CA VAL A 5 -5.03 13.90 30.75
C VAL A 5 -5.99 14.91 30.11
N LYS A 6 -5.85 16.20 30.44
CA LYS A 6 -6.65 17.27 29.82
C LYS A 6 -6.45 17.34 28.30
N ALA A 7 -5.20 17.38 27.84
CA ALA A 7 -4.87 17.45 26.42
C ALA A 7 -5.37 16.23 25.63
N SER A 8 -5.29 15.03 26.24
CA SER A 8 -5.87 13.81 25.66
C SER A 8 -7.37 13.93 25.43
N TRP A 9 -8.11 14.38 26.46
CA TRP A 9 -9.55 14.59 26.35
C TRP A 9 -9.91 15.67 25.33
N GLU A 10 -9.16 16.78 25.28
CA GLU A 10 -9.36 17.81 24.26
C GLU A 10 -9.18 17.26 22.84
N ARG A 11 -8.18 16.40 22.61
CA ARG A 11 -7.93 15.77 21.31
C ARG A 11 -9.05 14.82 20.90
N VAL A 12 -9.50 13.95 21.82
CA VAL A 12 -10.59 12.99 21.58
C VAL A 12 -11.92 13.70 21.32
N LEU A 13 -12.23 14.73 22.12
CA LEU A 13 -13.53 15.38 22.06
C LEU A 13 -13.60 16.43 20.94
N HIS A 14 -12.48 16.84 20.35
CA HIS A 14 -12.46 17.75 19.21
C HIS A 14 -12.81 17.00 17.90
N PRO A 15 -13.99 17.26 17.29
CA PRO A 15 -14.51 16.40 16.22
C PRO A 15 -13.61 16.34 14.99
N THR A 16 -13.00 17.46 14.59
CA THR A 16 -12.12 17.52 13.42
C THR A 16 -10.86 16.70 13.63
N THR A 17 -10.28 16.77 14.84
CA THR A 17 -9.03 16.09 15.16
C THR A 17 -9.26 14.58 15.27
N LEU A 18 -10.32 14.18 15.98
CA LEU A 18 -10.70 12.77 16.09
C LEU A 18 -10.95 12.14 14.71
N LYS A 19 -11.75 12.80 13.85
CA LYS A 19 -12.04 12.32 12.49
C LYS A 19 -10.77 12.19 11.66
N LYS A 20 -9.91 13.21 11.66
CA LYS A 20 -8.64 13.19 10.91
C LYS A 20 -7.77 12.02 11.35
N ASN A 21 -7.63 11.79 12.66
CA ASN A 21 -6.82 10.70 13.18
C ASN A 21 -7.40 9.33 12.77
N ILE A 22 -8.70 9.11 12.94
CA ILE A 22 -9.33 7.83 12.55
C ILE A 22 -9.16 7.56 11.06
N ILE A 23 -9.39 8.56 10.21
CA ILE A 23 -9.21 8.45 8.75
C ILE A 23 -7.75 8.14 8.43
N THR A 24 -6.80 8.83 9.05
CA THR A 24 -5.35 8.62 8.85
C THR A 24 -4.95 7.18 9.18
N ALA A 25 -5.35 6.66 10.36
CA ALA A 25 -5.06 5.27 10.74
C ALA A 25 -5.72 4.26 9.79
N SER A 26 -6.90 4.57 9.27
CA SER A 26 -7.62 3.71 8.32
C SER A 26 -6.91 3.66 6.97
N ILE A 27 -6.48 4.81 6.44
CA ILE A 27 -5.70 4.90 5.20
C ILE A 27 -4.35 4.21 5.34
N PHE A 28 -3.67 4.39 6.47
CA PHE A 28 -2.42 3.69 6.77
C PHE A 28 -2.61 2.16 6.73
N SER A 29 -3.64 1.67 7.43
CA SER A 29 -3.95 0.24 7.47
C SER A 29 -4.31 -0.31 6.08
N MET A 30 -5.05 0.44 5.28
CA MET A 30 -5.38 0.09 3.91
C MET A 30 -4.13 0.05 3.01
N GLY A 31 -3.27 1.06 3.07
CA GLY A 31 -2.01 1.10 2.33
C GLY A 31 -1.12 -0.11 2.66
N PHE A 32 -1.08 -0.52 3.93
CA PHE A 32 -0.32 -1.69 4.36
C PHE A 32 -0.87 -2.99 3.77
N GLU A 33 -2.20 -3.16 3.75
CA GLU A 33 -2.81 -4.33 3.12
C GLU A 33 -2.62 -4.33 1.59
N MET A 34 -2.61 -3.16 0.95
CA MET A 34 -2.26 -3.03 -0.48
C MET A 34 -0.80 -3.45 -0.74
N LEU A 35 0.15 -3.02 0.09
CA LEU A 35 1.54 -3.45 0.02
C LEU A 35 1.68 -4.96 0.18
N LYS A 36 1.06 -5.56 1.20
CA LYS A 36 1.05 -7.02 1.40
C LYS A 36 0.46 -7.77 0.21
N ASN A 37 -0.63 -7.25 -0.36
CA ASN A 37 -1.26 -7.83 -1.52
C ASN A 37 -0.31 -7.81 -2.74
N SER A 38 0.35 -6.68 -3.00
CA SER A 38 1.37 -6.56 -4.04
C SER A 38 2.54 -7.54 -3.85
N ILE A 39 3.01 -7.71 -2.61
CA ILE A 39 4.07 -8.67 -2.27
C ILE A 39 3.64 -10.11 -2.54
N VAL A 40 2.40 -10.48 -2.19
CA VAL A 40 1.99 -11.89 -2.11
C VAL A 40 1.20 -12.36 -3.33
N GLU A 41 0.18 -11.62 -3.75
CA GLU A 41 -0.74 -12.09 -4.79
C GLU A 41 -0.18 -11.88 -6.19
N LYS A 42 0.68 -10.88 -6.44
CA LYS A 42 1.34 -10.75 -7.76
C LYS A 42 2.26 -11.93 -8.05
N ILE A 43 3.05 -12.37 -7.07
CA ILE A 43 3.89 -13.57 -7.22
C ILE A 43 3.00 -14.79 -7.48
N LYS A 44 1.91 -14.97 -6.72
CA LYS A 44 0.97 -16.07 -6.97
C LYS A 44 0.37 -16.00 -8.38
N GLY A 45 0.01 -14.81 -8.85
CA GLY A 45 -0.48 -14.55 -10.20
C GLY A 45 0.55 -14.94 -11.27
N PHE A 46 1.82 -14.56 -11.06
CA PHE A 46 2.94 -14.94 -11.94
C PHE A 46 3.10 -16.46 -12.07
N PHE A 47 2.88 -17.21 -10.99
CA PHE A 47 2.91 -18.68 -11.01
C PHE A 47 1.57 -19.34 -11.33
N THR A 48 0.57 -18.61 -11.84
CA THR A 48 -0.74 -19.16 -12.21
C THR A 48 -0.77 -19.52 -13.71
N ASN A 49 -1.18 -20.75 -14.02
CA ASN A 49 -1.18 -21.31 -15.38
C ASN A 49 -2.55 -21.27 -16.07
N GLY A 50 -3.58 -20.71 -15.43
CA GLY A 50 -4.92 -20.61 -15.99
C GLY A 50 -6.01 -20.61 -14.92
N PHE A 51 -7.24 -20.86 -15.36
CA PHE A 51 -8.44 -20.87 -14.53
C PHE A 51 -9.35 -22.04 -14.92
N ASP A 52 -9.95 -22.70 -13.94
CA ASP A 52 -10.99 -23.72 -14.13
C ASP A 52 -12.24 -23.44 -13.27
N GLU A 53 -13.19 -24.38 -13.24
CA GLU A 53 -14.42 -24.29 -12.45
C GLU A 53 -14.20 -24.13 -10.93
N ASN A 54 -13.00 -24.45 -10.43
CA ASN A 54 -12.62 -24.34 -9.03
C ASN A 54 -11.75 -23.10 -8.73
N GLY A 55 -11.38 -22.32 -9.76
CA GLY A 55 -10.64 -21.08 -9.61
C GLY A 55 -9.29 -21.05 -10.34
N MET A 56 -8.36 -20.27 -9.80
CA MET A 56 -7.01 -20.11 -10.35
C MET A 56 -6.17 -21.37 -10.17
N ILE A 57 -5.55 -21.85 -11.25
CA ILE A 57 -4.67 -23.02 -11.25
C ILE A 57 -3.23 -22.57 -10.98
N VAL A 58 -2.85 -22.54 -9.71
CA VAL A 58 -1.48 -22.19 -9.31
C VAL A 58 -0.54 -23.37 -9.56
N SER A 59 0.57 -23.12 -10.26
CA SER A 59 1.58 -24.12 -10.57
C SER A 59 2.27 -24.66 -9.31
N ALA A 60 2.78 -25.90 -9.38
CA ALA A 60 3.59 -26.50 -8.31
C ALA A 60 4.87 -25.67 -8.03
N GLU A 61 5.36 -24.95 -9.03
CA GLU A 61 6.54 -24.09 -8.90
C GLU A 61 6.36 -22.99 -7.85
N TYR A 62 5.14 -22.47 -7.65
CA TYR A 62 4.89 -21.50 -6.58
C TYR A 62 5.26 -22.09 -5.21
N LYS A 63 4.91 -23.36 -4.98
CA LYS A 63 5.24 -24.03 -3.74
C LYS A 63 6.74 -24.28 -3.63
N GLU A 64 7.37 -24.77 -4.70
CA GLU A 64 8.77 -25.20 -4.73
C GLU A 64 9.78 -24.04 -4.74
N LYS A 65 9.41 -22.90 -5.34
CA LYS A 65 10.29 -21.73 -5.50
C LYS A 65 10.00 -20.61 -4.51
N VAL A 66 8.75 -20.49 -4.04
CA VAL A 66 8.35 -19.39 -3.13
C VAL A 66 8.07 -19.94 -1.74
N LEU A 67 7.05 -20.81 -1.58
CA LEU A 67 6.58 -21.21 -0.25
C LEU A 67 7.59 -22.01 0.58
N VAL A 68 8.63 -22.58 -0.03
CA VAL A 68 9.71 -23.25 0.73
C VAL A 68 10.60 -22.28 1.49
N LEU A 69 10.66 -21.01 1.07
CA LEU A 69 11.61 -20.02 1.58
C LEU A 69 11.30 -19.59 3.02
N ASN A 70 10.02 -19.64 3.40
CA ASN A 70 9.58 -19.32 4.76
C ASN A 70 8.23 -19.97 5.08
N ARG A 71 7.98 -20.25 6.37
CA ARG A 71 6.68 -20.73 6.84
C ARG A 71 5.56 -19.71 6.63
N SER A 72 5.86 -18.43 6.80
CA SER A 72 4.92 -17.35 6.51
C SER A 72 4.93 -17.04 5.02
N ARG A 73 3.76 -17.10 4.38
CA ARG A 73 3.60 -16.78 2.96
C ARG A 73 4.13 -15.38 2.61
N LEU A 74 3.89 -14.41 3.48
CA LEU A 74 4.37 -13.04 3.30
C LEU A 74 5.91 -12.97 3.27
N TYR A 75 6.56 -13.58 4.24
CA TYR A 75 8.03 -13.58 4.31
C TYR A 75 8.68 -14.44 3.23
N ALA A 76 8.01 -15.51 2.80
CA ALA A 76 8.42 -16.30 1.66
C ALA A 76 8.41 -15.44 0.39
N SER A 77 7.35 -14.66 0.19
CA SER A 77 7.23 -13.70 -0.91
C SER A 77 8.28 -12.58 -0.84
N LEU A 78 8.53 -12.00 0.34
CA LEU A 78 9.60 -11.00 0.52
C LEU A 78 10.98 -11.57 0.20
N THR A 79 11.27 -12.79 0.65
CA THR A 79 12.52 -13.49 0.34
C THR A 79 12.67 -13.69 -1.17
N TRP A 80 11.59 -14.14 -1.84
CA TRP A 80 11.59 -14.30 -3.29
C TRP A 80 11.81 -12.99 -4.05
N LEU A 81 11.14 -11.90 -3.65
CA LEU A 81 11.33 -10.57 -4.27
C LEU A 81 12.77 -10.09 -4.13
N ARG A 82 13.39 -10.30 -2.95
CA ARG A 82 14.80 -9.98 -2.74
C ARG A 82 15.72 -10.81 -3.61
N ASP A 83 15.50 -12.12 -3.68
CA ASP A 83 16.30 -13.03 -4.49
C ASP A 83 16.18 -12.72 -6.00
N MET A 84 15.07 -12.13 -6.42
CA MET A 84 14.82 -11.61 -7.78
C MET A 84 15.33 -10.17 -8.01
N GLY A 85 15.92 -9.53 -6.99
CA GLY A 85 16.44 -8.17 -7.07
C GLY A 85 15.37 -7.07 -7.13
N ALA A 86 14.12 -7.38 -6.78
CA ALA A 86 13.03 -6.40 -6.73
C ALA A 86 13.13 -5.48 -5.51
N ILE A 87 13.63 -6.02 -4.40
CA ILE A 87 13.88 -5.33 -3.14
C ILE A 87 15.24 -5.74 -2.57
N ASP A 88 15.77 -4.96 -1.65
CA ASP A 88 17.04 -5.20 -0.96
C ASP A 88 16.85 -5.36 0.57
N ASP A 89 17.94 -5.56 1.31
CA ASP A 89 17.87 -5.76 2.75
C ASP A 89 17.41 -4.48 3.50
N GLU A 90 17.68 -3.29 2.97
CA GLU A 90 17.19 -2.02 3.54
C GLU A 90 15.67 -1.91 3.39
N ASP A 91 15.12 -2.34 2.26
CA ASP A 91 13.67 -2.43 2.07
C ASP A 91 13.02 -3.42 3.04
N LEU A 92 13.68 -4.53 3.35
CA LEU A 92 13.18 -5.50 4.34
C LEU A 92 13.14 -4.89 5.75
N GLU A 93 14.16 -4.13 6.12
CA GLU A 93 14.17 -3.40 7.40
C GLU A 93 13.05 -2.35 7.46
N LYS A 94 12.80 -1.63 6.36
CA LYS A 94 11.65 -0.70 6.25
C LYS A 94 10.34 -1.44 6.38
N PHE A 95 10.16 -2.57 5.69
CA PHE A 95 8.95 -3.38 5.79
C PHE A 95 8.67 -3.80 7.23
N GLU A 96 9.68 -4.29 7.94
CA GLU A 96 9.58 -4.66 9.35
C GLU A 96 9.16 -3.50 10.25
N TYR A 97 9.71 -2.31 10.00
CA TYR A 97 9.34 -1.10 10.73
C TYR A 97 7.89 -0.70 10.45
N ILE A 98 7.48 -0.66 9.18
CA ILE A 98 6.11 -0.37 8.76
C ILE A 98 5.12 -1.36 9.40
N GLU A 99 5.43 -2.66 9.41
CA GLU A 99 4.56 -3.67 10.01
C GLU A 99 4.37 -3.44 11.52
N ARG A 100 5.45 -3.10 12.25
CA ARG A 100 5.36 -2.74 13.68
C ARG A 100 4.47 -1.53 13.88
N CYS A 101 4.68 -0.46 13.12
CA CYS A 101 3.88 0.76 13.18
C CYS A 101 2.39 0.48 12.90
N ARG A 102 2.09 -0.32 11.88
CA ARG A 102 0.73 -0.76 11.56
C ARG A 102 0.10 -1.53 12.73
N ASN A 103 0.83 -2.47 13.32
CA ASN A 103 0.35 -3.26 14.45
C ASN A 103 0.03 -2.36 15.65
N THR A 104 0.87 -1.37 15.94
CA THR A 104 0.59 -0.36 16.97
C THR A 104 -0.69 0.43 16.65
N LEU A 105 -0.87 0.92 15.41
CA LEU A 105 -2.09 1.63 15.02
C LEU A 105 -3.35 0.76 15.14
N ALA A 106 -3.26 -0.52 14.81
CA ALA A 106 -4.38 -1.45 14.89
C ALA A 106 -4.76 -1.80 16.34
N HIS A 107 -3.77 -2.02 17.20
CA HIS A 107 -4.01 -2.42 18.60
C HIS A 107 -4.27 -1.22 19.52
N GLU A 108 -3.74 -0.05 19.20
CA GLU A 108 -3.77 1.14 20.05
C GLU A 108 -4.50 2.31 19.37
N MET A 109 -5.47 2.04 18.50
CA MET A 109 -6.20 3.07 17.74
C MET A 109 -6.81 4.17 18.63
N LEU A 110 -7.35 3.81 19.79
CA LEU A 110 -7.89 4.80 20.74
C LEU A 110 -6.77 5.66 21.34
N THR A 111 -5.63 5.06 21.67
CA THR A 111 -4.42 5.77 22.14
C THR A 111 -3.92 6.73 21.05
N PHE A 112 -3.83 6.27 19.80
CA PHE A 112 -3.48 7.12 18.67
C PHE A 112 -4.42 8.31 18.52
N ALA A 113 -5.74 8.07 18.58
CA ALA A 113 -6.74 9.12 18.48
C ALA A 113 -6.67 10.13 19.65
N SER A 114 -6.26 9.69 20.84
CA SER A 114 -6.35 10.46 22.09
C SER A 114 -5.04 11.10 22.52
N SER A 115 -3.96 10.34 22.62
CA SER A 115 -2.65 10.80 23.07
C SER A 115 -1.64 10.97 21.94
N GLY A 116 -1.88 10.37 20.77
CA GLY A 116 -0.86 10.20 19.73
C GLY A 116 0.00 8.97 20.01
N ILE A 117 0.97 8.72 19.13
CA ILE A 117 1.88 7.57 19.15
C ILE A 117 3.34 8.05 19.02
N ASP A 118 4.28 7.16 19.32
CA ASP A 118 5.72 7.46 19.39
C ASP A 118 6.47 7.25 18.06
N PHE A 119 5.78 7.39 16.93
CA PHE A 119 6.41 7.36 15.62
C PHE A 119 5.75 8.35 14.66
N ASP A 120 6.48 8.78 13.65
CA ASP A 120 5.97 9.66 12.60
C ASP A 120 5.13 8.84 11.60
N VAL A 121 3.81 9.01 11.67
CA VAL A 121 2.87 8.33 10.78
C VAL A 121 3.06 8.74 9.34
N THR A 122 3.40 10.00 9.08
CA THR A 122 3.57 10.53 7.72
C THR A 122 4.82 9.95 7.08
N GLU A 123 5.96 10.02 7.76
CA GLU A 123 7.24 9.47 7.28
C GLU A 123 7.12 7.95 7.03
N THR A 124 6.56 7.21 8.00
CA THR A 124 6.36 5.75 7.85
C THR A 124 5.40 5.42 6.69
N PHE A 125 4.39 6.26 6.46
CA PHE A 125 3.46 6.09 5.34
C PHE A 125 4.14 6.35 4.00
N GLU A 126 5.00 7.37 3.91
CA GLU A 126 5.81 7.65 2.72
C GLU A 126 6.76 6.49 2.40
N GLU A 127 7.42 5.90 3.41
CA GLU A 127 8.25 4.69 3.24
C GLU A 127 7.43 3.52 2.69
N MET A 128 6.22 3.32 3.22
CA MET A 128 5.31 2.26 2.78
C MET A 128 4.87 2.44 1.32
N VAL A 129 4.52 3.67 0.92
CA VAL A 129 4.17 4.00 -0.46
C VAL A 129 5.38 3.86 -1.38
N GLY A 130 6.56 4.25 -0.92
CA GLY A 130 7.83 4.08 -1.64
C GLY A 130 8.13 2.60 -1.93
N LEU A 131 7.96 1.74 -0.92
CA LEU A 131 8.17 0.30 -1.10
C LEU A 131 7.12 -0.33 -2.02
N LEU A 132 5.85 0.05 -1.88
CA LEU A 132 4.78 -0.37 -2.80
C LEU A 132 5.13 0.04 -4.24
N ARG A 133 5.52 1.30 -4.45
CA ARG A 133 5.94 1.81 -5.76
C ARG A 133 7.11 1.01 -6.34
N LYS A 134 8.16 0.76 -5.55
CA LYS A 134 9.36 0.01 -5.98
C LYS A 134 8.98 -1.37 -6.51
N ILE A 135 8.15 -2.11 -5.76
CA ILE A 135 7.67 -3.44 -6.15
C ILE A 135 6.80 -3.36 -7.42
N GLU A 136 5.87 -2.41 -7.49
CA GLU A 136 4.99 -2.25 -8.64
C GLU A 136 5.75 -1.90 -9.93
N ILE A 137 6.74 -0.99 -9.85
CA ILE A 137 7.59 -0.63 -10.99
C ILE A 137 8.46 -1.81 -11.42
N TRP A 138 8.99 -2.60 -10.47
CA TRP A 138 9.75 -3.79 -10.81
C TRP A 138 8.91 -4.78 -11.63
N TRP A 139 7.65 -5.01 -11.24
CA TRP A 139 6.73 -5.85 -12.03
C TRP A 139 6.46 -5.27 -13.41
N PHE A 140 6.20 -3.97 -13.50
CA PHE A 140 5.98 -3.30 -14.78
C PHE A 140 7.16 -3.49 -15.74
N VAL A 141 8.38 -3.28 -15.27
CA VAL A 141 9.59 -3.40 -16.10
C VAL A 141 9.88 -4.86 -16.47
N ASN A 142 9.80 -5.79 -15.51
CA ASN A 142 10.24 -7.17 -15.71
C ASN A 142 9.15 -8.10 -16.28
N LEU A 143 7.90 -7.64 -16.36
CA LEU A 143 6.79 -8.40 -16.90
C LEU A 143 6.12 -7.66 -18.05
N ASP A 144 5.47 -6.52 -17.77
CA ASP A 144 4.63 -5.85 -18.77
C ASP A 144 5.46 -5.34 -19.96
N MET A 145 6.53 -4.57 -19.69
CA MET A 145 7.45 -4.09 -20.73
C MET A 145 8.26 -5.22 -21.36
N ALA A 146 8.57 -6.28 -20.61
CA ALA A 146 9.33 -7.41 -21.12
C ALA A 146 8.52 -8.27 -22.11
N ILE A 147 7.19 -8.30 -21.97
CA ILE A 147 6.28 -9.05 -22.84
C ILE A 147 6.05 -8.30 -24.16
N ASP A 148 5.82 -6.98 -24.09
CA ASP A 148 5.54 -6.14 -25.28
C ASP A 148 6.31 -4.81 -25.21
N PRO A 149 7.62 -4.81 -25.48
CA PRO A 149 8.45 -3.61 -25.36
C PRO A 149 8.05 -2.52 -26.35
N ASP A 150 7.53 -2.89 -27.53
CA ASP A 150 7.13 -1.97 -28.59
C ASP A 150 5.86 -1.15 -28.25
N ALA A 151 5.11 -1.57 -27.22
CA ALA A 151 3.96 -0.83 -26.71
C ALA A 151 4.32 0.41 -25.90
N TYR A 152 5.61 0.61 -25.57
CA TYR A 152 6.08 1.69 -24.72
C TYR A 152 7.08 2.60 -25.44
N PRO A 153 7.15 3.91 -25.10
CA PRO A 153 8.17 4.80 -25.63
C PRO A 153 9.59 4.32 -25.32
N GLU A 154 10.52 4.42 -26.28
CA GLU A 154 11.93 4.04 -26.08
C GLU A 154 12.62 4.86 -24.96
N ASP A 155 12.18 6.10 -24.74
CA ASP A 155 12.69 7.04 -23.75
C ASP A 155 11.79 7.16 -22.50
N LEU A 156 11.01 6.12 -22.20
CA LEU A 156 10.11 6.12 -21.05
C LEU A 156 10.88 6.39 -19.74
N ASP A 157 10.53 7.51 -19.11
CA ASP A 157 11.00 7.87 -17.79
C ASP A 157 10.19 7.14 -16.70
N LEU A 158 10.82 6.14 -16.07
CA LEU A 158 10.21 5.34 -15.01
C LEU A 158 9.83 6.18 -13.78
N GLU A 159 10.44 7.34 -13.56
CA GLU A 159 10.07 8.24 -12.47
C GLU A 159 8.68 8.86 -12.68
N GLN A 160 8.25 9.03 -13.94
CA GLN A 160 6.94 9.58 -14.31
C GLN A 160 5.83 8.53 -14.34
N VAL A 161 6.18 7.24 -14.36
CA VAL A 161 5.19 6.15 -14.33
C VAL A 161 4.52 6.12 -12.96
N THR A 162 3.19 6.16 -12.90
CA THR A 162 2.46 6.00 -11.62
C THR A 162 1.72 4.65 -11.60
N PRO A 163 2.13 3.70 -10.74
CA PRO A 163 1.40 2.44 -10.60
C PRO A 163 -0.04 2.64 -10.14
N GLY A 164 -0.96 1.83 -10.68
CA GLY A 164 -2.38 1.88 -10.35
C GLY A 164 -2.69 1.85 -8.84
N PRO A 165 -2.08 0.94 -8.04
CA PRO A 165 -2.28 0.93 -6.60
C PRO A 165 -1.85 2.23 -5.90
N VAL A 166 -0.74 2.83 -6.32
CA VAL A 166 -0.25 4.10 -5.76
C VAL A 166 -1.20 5.25 -6.13
N TRP A 167 -1.65 5.30 -7.39
CA TRP A 167 -2.63 6.29 -7.84
C TRP A 167 -3.96 6.18 -7.08
N GLY A 168 -4.47 4.96 -6.88
CA GLY A 168 -5.69 4.70 -6.13
C GLY A 168 -5.58 5.17 -4.68
N LEU A 169 -4.43 4.98 -4.04
CA LEU A 169 -4.17 5.45 -2.68
C LEU A 169 -4.11 6.99 -2.60
N GLN A 170 -3.45 7.64 -3.56
CA GLN A 170 -3.43 9.10 -3.66
C GLN A 170 -4.84 9.68 -3.81
N MET A 171 -5.64 9.12 -4.72
CA MET A 171 -7.04 9.53 -4.91
C MET A 171 -7.83 9.42 -3.60
N LEU A 172 -7.65 8.35 -2.83
CA LEU A 172 -8.34 8.17 -1.54
C LEU A 172 -7.88 9.19 -0.49
N ILE A 173 -6.60 9.53 -0.47
CA ILE A 173 -6.05 10.59 0.41
C ILE A 173 -6.66 11.94 0.05
N ASP A 174 -6.65 12.31 -1.23
CA ASP A 174 -7.20 13.58 -1.71
C ASP A 174 -8.70 13.70 -1.35
N VAL A 175 -9.47 12.62 -1.53
CA VAL A 175 -10.91 12.58 -1.20
C VAL A 175 -11.15 12.65 0.31
N ALA A 176 -10.38 11.94 1.11
CA ALA A 176 -10.67 11.79 2.54
C ALA A 176 -10.04 12.88 3.42
N LEU A 177 -8.91 13.45 2.99
CA LEU A 177 -8.08 14.35 3.79
C LEU A 177 -7.70 15.66 3.06
N GLY A 178 -7.99 15.77 1.76
CA GLY A 178 -7.72 16.98 0.98
C GLY A 178 -8.63 18.16 1.32
N SER A 179 -8.34 19.30 0.70
CA SER A 179 -9.23 20.47 0.71
C SER A 179 -10.59 20.16 0.06
N GLU A 180 -11.59 21.01 0.30
CA GLU A 180 -12.94 20.82 -0.28
C GLU A 180 -12.90 20.71 -1.82
N ASP A 181 -12.05 21.52 -2.47
CA ASP A 181 -11.86 21.47 -3.92
C ASP A 181 -11.19 20.16 -4.38
N GLU A 182 -10.15 19.70 -3.68
CA GLU A 182 -9.45 18.43 -3.99
C GLU A 182 -10.36 17.22 -3.78
N ALA A 183 -11.11 17.21 -2.68
CA ALA A 183 -11.97 16.09 -2.34
C ALA A 183 -13.12 15.91 -3.34
N GLN A 184 -13.60 17.01 -3.91
CA GLN A 184 -14.72 17.02 -4.84
C GLN A 184 -14.29 16.84 -6.31
N LYS A 185 -13.01 17.06 -6.63
CA LYS A 185 -12.45 16.99 -8.00
C LYS A 185 -12.80 15.70 -8.72
N TYR A 186 -12.53 14.55 -8.11
CA TYR A 186 -12.72 13.23 -8.72
C TYR A 186 -14.20 12.93 -8.98
N TYR A 187 -15.07 13.24 -8.00
CA TYR A 187 -16.51 13.04 -8.14
C TYR A 187 -17.10 13.93 -9.23
N ASN A 188 -16.74 15.22 -9.24
CA ASN A 188 -17.23 16.16 -10.26
C ASN A 188 -16.84 15.72 -11.66
N TYR A 189 -15.59 15.28 -11.84
CA TYR A 189 -15.11 14.75 -13.12
C TYR A 189 -15.90 13.50 -13.52
N PHE A 190 -16.12 12.56 -12.58
CA PHE A 190 -16.90 11.35 -12.85
C PHE A 190 -18.33 11.69 -13.30
N VAL A 191 -19.07 12.53 -12.56
CA VAL A 191 -20.45 12.91 -12.89
C VAL A 191 -20.53 13.63 -14.24
N ALA A 192 -19.65 14.60 -14.51
CA ALA A 192 -19.65 15.36 -15.76
C ALA A 192 -19.40 14.52 -17.02
N ASN A 193 -18.81 13.33 -16.85
CA ASN A 193 -18.46 12.41 -17.93
C ASN A 193 -19.35 11.15 -17.95
N SER A 194 -20.12 10.90 -16.89
CA SER A 194 -21.05 9.75 -16.79
C SER A 194 -22.22 9.85 -17.76
N ASP A 195 -22.69 11.06 -18.04
CA ASP A 195 -23.83 11.31 -18.93
C ASP A 195 -23.45 11.34 -20.43
N LYS A 196 -22.17 11.09 -20.76
CA LYS A 196 -21.64 11.15 -22.14
C LYS A 196 -21.38 9.76 -22.76
N VAL A 197 -21.72 8.69 -22.05
CA VAL A 197 -21.53 7.28 -22.47
C VAL A 197 -22.88 6.63 -22.74
#